data_AF-A0A7S3KBU0-F1
#
_entry.id   AF-A0A7S3KBU0-F1
#
_cell.length_a   1.000
_cell.length_b   1.000
_cell.length_c   1.000
_cell.angle_alpha   90.00
_cell.angle_beta   90.00
_cell.angle_gamma   90.00
#
_symmetry.space_group_name_H-M   'P 1'
#
loop_
_entity.id
_entity.type
_entity.pdbx_description
1 polymer ?
#
loop_
_entity_poly.entity_id
_entity_poly.type
_entity_poly.pdbx_seq_one_letter_code
_entity_poly.pdbx_strand_id
1 'polypeptide(L)'
;TLLDYYLFMEELLYLDRQAHTKTSLNKYALETRHPVFAVDYRLAPDHPYPIPLSDCWLSYLWLRYYSEKYLKVKFDKIILVGDSAGGCISLSICTLAIRKQVAKPDGMVLAYPGTCLDRRYFTPSCMMSLDEPYLNAFLIDLCLKSY
;
A
#
# COMPACT_ATOMS: atom_id res chain seq x y z
N THR A 1 22.97 -6.99 13.76
CA THR A 1 21.80 -6.45 14.48
C THR A 1 20.72 -6.27 13.44
N LEU A 2 19.72 -7.14 13.42
CA LEU A 2 18.91 -7.53 12.24
C LEU A 2 17.51 -6.87 12.23
N LEU A 3 17.39 -5.55 12.40
CA LEU A 3 16.09 -4.88 12.48
C LEU A 3 16.02 -3.62 11.60
N ASP A 4 16.61 -3.67 10.41
CA ASP A 4 16.92 -2.46 9.65
C ASP A 4 15.79 -1.98 8.72
N TYR A 5 14.69 -2.72 8.52
CA TYR A 5 13.66 -2.38 7.54
C TYR A 5 12.25 -2.79 7.94
N TYR A 6 11.27 -2.03 7.48
CA TYR A 6 9.85 -2.43 7.48
C TYR A 6 9.32 -2.48 6.06
N LEU A 7 8.60 -3.57 5.76
CA LEU A 7 7.77 -3.70 4.57
C LEU A 7 6.34 -3.31 4.97
N PHE A 8 5.88 -2.15 4.54
CA PHE A 8 4.44 -1.83 4.49
C PHE A 8 3.85 -2.62 3.32
N MET A 9 2.75 -3.37 3.40
CA MET A 9 2.24 -4.19 2.27
C MET A 9 0.72 -4.07 2.22
N GLU A 10 0.16 -3.92 1.03
CA GLU A 10 -1.29 -3.77 0.82
C GLU A 10 -1.74 -4.44 -0.48
N GLU A 11 -2.71 -5.36 -0.38
CA GLU A 11 -3.28 -6.14 -1.48
C GLU A 11 -4.80 -5.90 -1.63
N LEU A 12 -5.30 -5.92 -2.86
CA LEU A 12 -6.73 -5.78 -3.17
C LEU A 12 -7.20 -6.95 -4.03
N LEU A 13 -7.88 -7.93 -3.44
CA LEU A 13 -9.14 -8.46 -3.96
C LEU A 13 -9.84 -9.37 -2.94
N TYR A 14 -11.16 -9.14 -2.83
CA TYR A 14 -12.15 -9.95 -2.14
C TYR A 14 -11.91 -11.45 -2.36
N LEU A 15 -11.42 -12.15 -1.33
CA LEU A 15 -11.71 -13.55 -0.95
C LEU A 15 -10.70 -13.96 0.14
N ASP A 16 -11.16 -14.00 1.38
CA ASP A 16 -10.45 -14.48 2.58
C ASP A 16 -9.25 -13.63 3.09
N ARG A 17 -9.59 -12.58 3.86
CA ARG A 17 -8.66 -11.59 4.46
C ARG A 17 -7.68 -12.15 5.51
N GLN A 18 -7.86 -13.36 6.02
CA GLN A 18 -7.10 -13.81 7.20
C GLN A 18 -6.08 -14.91 6.88
N ALA A 19 -6.39 -15.85 5.99
CA ALA A 19 -5.50 -16.98 5.72
C ALA A 19 -4.44 -16.67 4.65
N HIS A 20 -4.85 -16.10 3.51
CA HIS A 20 -3.93 -15.83 2.39
C HIS A 20 -2.97 -14.68 2.69
N THR A 21 -3.47 -13.58 3.25
CA THR A 21 -2.68 -12.38 3.56
C THR A 21 -1.62 -12.66 4.64
N LYS A 22 -1.95 -13.38 5.71
CA LYS A 22 -0.96 -13.79 6.73
C LYS A 22 0.11 -14.70 6.14
N THR A 23 -0.25 -15.62 5.25
CA THR A 23 0.69 -16.57 4.65
C THR A 23 1.69 -15.86 3.73
N SER A 24 1.22 -14.93 2.89
CA SER A 24 2.08 -14.14 2.00
C SER A 24 2.98 -13.17 2.78
N LEU A 25 2.44 -12.44 3.77
CA LEU A 25 3.22 -11.51 4.58
C LEU A 25 4.29 -12.21 5.43
N ASN A 26 3.96 -13.38 5.99
CA ASN A 26 4.93 -14.21 6.70
C ASN A 26 6.06 -14.66 5.78
N LYS A 27 5.75 -15.02 4.53
CA LYS A 27 6.76 -15.35 3.53
C LYS A 27 7.70 -14.16 3.27
N TYR A 28 7.15 -12.95 3.07
CA TYR A 28 7.98 -11.75 2.91
C TYR A 28 8.85 -11.48 4.15
N ALA A 29 8.31 -11.60 5.35
CA ALA A 29 9.08 -11.42 6.59
C ALA A 29 10.22 -12.44 6.70
N LEU A 30 9.96 -13.71 6.36
CA LEU A 30 10.94 -14.80 6.41
C LEU A 30 12.02 -14.66 5.33
N GLU A 31 11.64 -14.35 4.10
CA GLU A 31 12.56 -14.25 2.97
C GLU A 31 13.43 -13.00 3.05
N THR A 32 12.84 -11.86 3.41
CA THR A 32 13.59 -10.61 3.54
C THR A 32 14.34 -10.51 4.85
N ARG A 33 13.95 -11.29 5.88
CA ARG A 33 14.42 -11.18 7.26
C ARG A 33 14.20 -9.80 7.88
N HIS A 34 13.12 -9.15 7.46
CA HIS A 34 12.72 -7.85 7.97
C HIS A 34 11.31 -7.91 8.56
N PRO A 35 11.04 -7.16 9.63
CA PRO A 35 9.69 -6.95 10.10
C PRO A 35 8.75 -6.43 9.00
N VAL A 36 7.52 -6.91 9.02
CA VAL A 36 6.46 -6.48 8.09
C VAL A 36 5.36 -5.85 8.92
N PHE A 37 4.95 -4.64 8.56
CA PHE A 37 3.83 -3.95 9.19
C PHE A 37 2.73 -3.79 8.17
N ALA A 38 1.76 -4.69 8.21
CA ALA A 38 0.58 -4.61 7.37
C ALA A 38 -0.49 -3.72 8.03
N VAL A 39 -1.11 -2.86 7.23
CA VAL A 39 -2.17 -1.97 7.69
C VAL A 39 -3.51 -2.52 7.22
N ASP A 40 -4.38 -2.83 8.17
CA ASP A 40 -5.78 -3.18 7.90
C ASP A 40 -6.61 -1.90 7.82
N TYR A 41 -6.47 -1.20 6.70
CA TYR A 41 -7.18 0.06 6.46
C TYR A 41 -8.61 -0.17 6.00
N ARG A 42 -9.46 0.81 6.26
CA ARG A 42 -10.86 0.77 5.85
C ARG A 42 -11.00 0.84 4.32
N LEU A 43 -11.86 -0.01 3.74
CA LEU A 43 -12.00 -0.15 2.29
C LEU A 43 -13.24 0.56 1.74
N ALA A 44 -13.13 0.98 0.48
CA ALA A 44 -14.27 1.34 -0.36
C ALA A 44 -15.12 0.09 -0.68
N PRO A 45 -16.43 0.22 -0.91
CA PRO A 45 -17.21 1.48 -0.97
C PRO A 45 -17.66 2.01 0.40
N ASP A 46 -17.62 1.19 1.46
CA ASP A 46 -18.12 1.58 2.80
C ASP A 46 -17.37 2.79 3.39
N HIS A 47 -16.08 2.88 3.06
CA HIS A 47 -15.20 3.96 3.47
C HIS A 47 -14.43 4.50 2.26
N PRO A 48 -15.02 5.41 1.47
CA PRO A 48 -14.40 5.93 0.26
C PRO A 48 -13.23 6.87 0.57
N TYR A 49 -12.55 7.33 -0.48
CA TYR A 49 -11.49 8.34 -0.36
C TYR A 49 -11.99 9.56 0.45
N PRO A 50 -11.18 10.14 1.36
CA PRO A 50 -9.77 9.85 1.65
C PRO A 50 -9.54 8.91 2.84
N ILE A 51 -10.54 8.14 3.28
CA ILE A 51 -10.43 7.33 4.51
C ILE A 51 -9.31 6.27 4.44
N PRO A 52 -9.22 5.43 3.38
CA PRO A 52 -8.13 4.46 3.24
C PRO A 52 -6.74 5.10 3.39
N LEU A 53 -6.51 6.19 2.66
CA LEU A 53 -5.25 6.94 2.70
C LEU A 53 -4.97 7.52 4.09
N SER A 54 -6.00 7.97 4.80
CA SER A 54 -5.85 8.55 6.13
C SER A 54 -5.41 7.50 7.15
N ASP A 55 -5.97 6.29 7.11
CA ASP A 55 -5.60 5.19 8.00
C ASP A 55 -4.13 4.78 7.78
N CYS A 56 -3.71 4.69 6.53
CA CYS A 56 -2.35 4.33 6.15
C CYS A 56 -1.34 5.45 6.48
N TRP A 57 -1.74 6.71 6.30
CA TRP A 57 -0.94 7.86 6.68
C TRP A 57 -0.73 7.95 8.20
N LEU A 58 -1.78 7.74 8.99
CA LEU A 58 -1.69 7.71 10.45
C LEU A 58 -0.81 6.55 10.92
N SER A 59 -0.94 5.39 10.31
CA SER A 59 -0.08 4.22 10.56
C SER A 59 1.40 4.52 10.29
N TYR A 60 1.69 5.19 9.18
CA TYR A 60 3.05 5.62 8.83
C TYR A 60 3.64 6.58 9.87
N LEU A 61 2.87 7.58 10.31
CA LEU A 61 3.29 8.51 11.36
C LEU A 61 3.48 7.80 12.70
N TRP A 62 2.60 6.85 13.03
CA TRP A 62 2.70 6.07 14.25
C TRP A 62 4.00 5.25 14.28
N LEU A 63 4.33 4.57 13.18
CA LEU A 63 5.58 3.84 13.05
C LEU A 63 6.81 4.74 13.17
N ARG A 64 6.78 5.93 12.56
CA ARG A 64 7.91 6.88 12.60
C ARG A 64 8.16 7.44 14.00
N TYR A 65 7.11 7.79 14.74
CA TYR A 65 7.24 8.63 15.95
C TYR A 65 6.93 7.91 17.26
N TYR A 66 6.20 6.79 17.23
CA TYR A 66 5.68 6.16 18.44
C TYR A 66 6.08 4.70 18.61
N SER A 67 6.60 4.05 17.58
CA SER A 67 7.01 2.63 17.61
C SER A 67 8.05 2.31 18.69
N GLU A 68 9.10 3.12 18.85
CA GLU A 68 10.13 2.89 19.86
C GLU A 68 9.54 2.94 21.29
N LYS A 69 8.57 3.83 21.52
CA LYS A 69 7.91 3.97 22.82
C LYS A 69 7.08 2.74 23.16
N TYR A 70 6.24 2.28 22.23
CA TYR A 70 5.22 1.26 22.49
C TYR A 70 5.66 -0.17 22.14
N LEU A 71 6.47 -0.34 21.10
CA LEU A 71 6.96 -1.65 20.64
C LEU A 71 8.39 -1.94 21.08
N LYS A 72 9.12 -0.95 21.63
CA LYS A 72 10.56 -1.07 21.94
C LYS A 72 11.42 -1.44 20.72
N VAL A 73 10.94 -1.10 19.52
CA VAL A 73 11.69 -1.27 18.29
C VAL A 73 11.96 0.10 17.67
N LYS A 74 13.22 0.37 17.38
CA LYS A 74 13.67 1.55 16.66
C LYS A 74 13.90 1.17 15.20
N PHE A 75 13.36 1.97 14.28
CA PHE A 75 13.49 1.74 12.85
C PHE A 75 14.41 2.79 12.24
N ASP A 76 15.51 2.34 11.66
CA ASP A 76 16.42 3.24 10.96
C ASP A 76 15.95 3.51 9.53
N LYS A 77 15.18 2.60 8.91
CA LYS A 77 14.60 2.75 7.58
C LYS A 77 13.17 2.21 7.50
N ILE A 78 12.34 2.86 6.70
CA ILE A 78 10.97 2.44 6.40
C ILE A 78 10.80 2.36 4.88
N ILE A 79 10.42 1.18 4.37
CA ILE A 79 10.13 0.93 2.97
C ILE A 79 8.62 0.76 2.80
N LEU A 80 8.02 1.48 1.85
CA LEU A 80 6.62 1.24 1.51
C LEU A 80 6.50 0.17 0.43
N VAL A 81 5.63 -0.80 0.62
CA VAL A 81 5.28 -1.79 -0.41
C VAL A 81 3.77 -1.80 -0.58
N GLY A 82 3.35 -1.98 -1.83
CA GLY A 82 1.93 -2.01 -2.14
C GLY A 82 1.70 -2.49 -3.55
N ASP A 83 0.61 -3.20 -3.74
CA ASP A 83 0.14 -3.63 -5.04
C ASP A 83 -1.15 -2.92 -5.42
N SER A 84 -1.36 -2.69 -6.71
CA SER A 84 -2.58 -2.04 -7.24
C SER A 84 -2.94 -0.73 -6.51
N ALA A 85 -4.06 -0.71 -5.77
CA ALA A 85 -4.53 0.41 -4.97
C ALA A 85 -3.58 0.73 -3.81
N GLY A 86 -2.94 -0.28 -3.22
CA GLY A 86 -1.93 -0.08 -2.18
C GLY A 86 -0.64 0.54 -2.69
N GLY A 87 -0.33 0.32 -3.97
CA GLY A 87 0.72 1.06 -4.67
C GLY A 87 0.38 2.54 -4.80
N CYS A 88 -0.88 2.87 -5.10
CA CYS A 88 -1.38 4.25 -5.15
C CYS A 88 -1.32 4.93 -3.77
N ILE A 89 -1.74 4.23 -2.71
CA ILE A 89 -1.68 4.70 -1.32
C ILE A 89 -0.22 4.94 -0.90
N SER A 90 0.69 4.02 -1.21
CA SER A 90 2.13 4.15 -0.91
C SER A 90 2.75 5.41 -1.55
N LEU A 91 2.45 5.66 -2.83
CA LEU A 91 2.88 6.88 -3.53
C LEU A 91 2.29 8.14 -2.89
N SER A 92 1.02 8.08 -2.49
CA SER A 92 0.32 9.18 -1.84
C SER A 92 0.93 9.51 -0.46
N ILE A 93 1.29 8.50 0.34
CA ILE A 93 2.00 8.67 1.62
C ILE A 93 3.35 9.33 1.40
N CYS A 94 4.13 8.89 0.41
CA CYS A 94 5.41 9.50 0.10
C CYS A 94 5.25 10.98 -0.27
N THR A 95 4.27 11.29 -1.12
CA THR A 95 3.93 12.67 -1.51
C THR A 95 3.49 13.51 -0.32
N LEU A 96 2.64 12.97 0.56
CA LEU A 96 2.20 13.65 1.78
C LEU A 96 3.37 13.91 2.73
N ALA A 97 4.29 12.97 2.89
CA ALA A 97 5.48 13.14 3.73
C ALA A 97 6.34 14.32 3.24
N ILE A 98 6.61 14.37 1.94
CA ILE A 98 7.35 15.48 1.32
C ILE A 98 6.62 16.81 1.55
N ARG A 99 5.32 16.88 1.26
CA ARG A 99 4.52 18.11 1.37
C ARG A 99 4.39 18.59 2.82
N LYS A 100 4.32 17.69 3.78
CA LYS A 100 4.17 17.99 5.21
C LYS A 100 5.53 18.09 5.94
N GLN A 101 6.65 18.00 5.23
CA GLN A 101 8.00 18.03 5.80
C GLN A 101 8.22 16.95 6.88
N VAL A 102 7.57 15.80 6.70
CA VAL A 102 7.81 14.58 7.49
C VAL A 102 8.91 13.78 6.78
N ALA A 103 9.73 13.06 7.54
CA ALA A 103 10.73 12.16 6.96
C ALA A 103 10.06 11.24 5.93
N LYS A 104 10.55 11.26 4.68
CA LYS A 104 10.01 10.46 3.57
C LYS A 104 10.42 8.98 3.72
N PRO A 105 9.67 8.03 3.14
CA PRO A 105 10.10 6.64 3.05
C PRO A 105 11.49 6.51 2.42
N ASP A 106 12.24 5.51 2.90
CA ASP A 106 13.61 5.23 2.50
C ASP A 106 13.67 4.45 1.17
N GLY A 107 12.57 3.78 0.83
CA GLY A 107 12.37 3.10 -0.44
C GLY A 107 10.90 2.79 -0.68
N MET A 108 10.58 2.38 -1.92
CA MET A 108 9.26 1.87 -2.26
C MET A 108 9.38 0.67 -3.20
N VAL A 109 8.56 -0.35 -3.01
CA VAL A 109 8.39 -1.49 -3.94
C VAL A 109 6.92 -1.52 -4.35
N LEU A 110 6.64 -1.30 -5.62
CA LEU A 110 5.26 -1.12 -6.08
C LEU A 110 4.94 -2.13 -7.17
N ALA A 111 3.97 -3.00 -6.93
CA ALA A 111 3.48 -3.93 -7.94
C ALA A 111 2.28 -3.31 -8.65
N TYR A 112 2.41 -3.07 -9.96
CA TYR A 112 1.35 -2.53 -10.84
C TYR A 112 0.51 -1.39 -10.19
N PRO A 113 1.13 -0.30 -9.70
CA PRO A 113 0.42 0.74 -8.95
C PRO A 113 -0.58 1.50 -9.82
N GLY A 114 -1.75 1.83 -9.26
CA GLY A 114 -2.72 2.74 -9.87
C GLY A 114 -2.25 4.20 -9.83
N THR A 115 -1.38 4.61 -10.76
CA THR A 115 -0.76 5.95 -10.78
C THR A 115 -1.61 7.02 -11.47
N CYS A 116 -2.40 6.61 -12.47
CA CYS A 116 -3.34 7.47 -13.18
C CYS A 116 -4.64 6.70 -13.36
N LEU A 117 -5.69 7.17 -12.69
CA LEU A 117 -7.02 6.56 -12.70
C LEU A 117 -8.05 7.39 -13.48
N ASP A 118 -7.60 8.50 -14.07
CA ASP A 118 -8.45 9.38 -14.86
C ASP A 118 -8.63 8.84 -16.29
N ARG A 119 -9.80 8.26 -16.54
CA ARG A 119 -10.18 7.67 -17.83
C ARG A 119 -10.27 8.68 -18.98
N ARG A 120 -10.24 9.99 -18.70
CA ARG A 120 -10.20 11.02 -19.74
C ARG A 120 -8.84 11.08 -20.44
N TYR A 121 -7.79 10.58 -19.78
CA TYR A 121 -6.46 10.51 -20.36
C TYR A 121 -6.21 9.14 -20.98
N PHE A 122 -5.90 9.14 -22.27
CA PHE A 122 -5.43 7.93 -22.93
C PHE A 122 -4.06 7.53 -22.39
N THR A 123 -3.93 6.27 -22.00
CA THR A 123 -2.63 5.65 -21.71
C THR A 123 -2.54 4.33 -22.48
N PRO A 124 -1.36 3.96 -23.02
CA PRO A 124 -1.18 2.66 -23.67
C PRO A 124 -1.58 1.47 -22.75
N SER A 125 -1.36 1.60 -21.43
CA SER A 125 -1.76 0.58 -20.45
C SER A 125 -3.27 0.37 -20.37
N CYS A 126 -4.11 1.38 -20.64
CA CYS A 126 -5.56 1.19 -20.72
C CYS A 126 -5.96 0.23 -21.85
N MET A 127 -5.29 0.27 -23.01
CA MET A 127 -5.57 -0.70 -24.08
C MET A 127 -5.12 -2.09 -23.70
N MET A 128 -3.93 -2.22 -23.11
CA MET A 128 -3.40 -3.52 -22.68
C MET A 128 -4.26 -4.17 -21.58
N SER A 129 -4.98 -3.37 -20.78
CA SER A 129 -5.93 -3.88 -19.79
C SER A 129 -7.17 -4.56 -20.38
N LEU A 130 -7.46 -4.41 -21.68
CA LEU A 130 -8.63 -5.06 -22.30
C LEU A 130 -8.46 -6.58 -22.36
N ASP A 131 -7.23 -7.05 -22.57
CA ASP A 131 -6.89 -8.47 -22.72
C ASP A 131 -6.24 -9.06 -21.44
N GLU A 132 -6.23 -8.31 -20.33
CA GLU A 132 -5.59 -8.74 -19.08
C GLU A 132 -6.54 -9.63 -18.25
N PRO A 133 -6.17 -10.88 -17.90
CA PRO A 133 -7.09 -11.84 -17.31
C PRO A 133 -7.50 -11.55 -15.84
N TYR A 134 -6.72 -10.78 -15.08
CA TYR A 134 -6.90 -10.54 -13.64
C TYR A 134 -7.43 -9.14 -13.29
N LEU A 135 -7.10 -8.13 -14.08
CA LEU A 135 -7.42 -6.72 -13.92
C LEU A 135 -7.88 -6.15 -15.26
N ASN A 136 -8.89 -6.80 -15.85
CA ASN A 136 -9.48 -6.33 -17.10
C ASN A 136 -10.19 -4.97 -16.92
N ALA A 137 -10.48 -4.31 -18.04
CA ALA A 137 -11.14 -3.02 -18.06
C ALA A 137 -12.50 -2.96 -17.32
N PHE A 138 -13.23 -4.08 -17.21
CA PHE A 138 -14.49 -4.14 -16.45
C PHE A 138 -14.24 -4.08 -14.95
N LEU A 139 -13.27 -4.86 -14.44
CA LEU A 139 -12.88 -4.81 -13.02
C LEU A 139 -12.34 -3.44 -12.64
N ILE A 140 -11.53 -2.81 -13.49
CA ILE A 140 -11.05 -1.44 -13.28
C ILE A 140 -12.22 -0.46 -13.17
N ASP A 141 -13.23 -0.56 -14.04
CA ASP A 141 -14.41 0.30 -14.01
C ASP A 141 -15.23 0.13 -12.72
N LEU A 142 -15.38 -1.11 -12.24
CA LEU A 142 -16.04 -1.40 -10.97
C LEU A 142 -15.28 -0.80 -9.78
N CYS A 143 -13.95 -0.94 -9.76
CA CYS A 143 -13.09 -0.33 -8.74
C CYS A 143 -13.23 1.19 -8.72
N LEU A 144 -13.21 1.84 -9.89
CA LEU A 144 -13.34 3.30 -10.00
C LEU A 144 -14.71 3.81 -9.56
N LYS A 145 -15.79 3.07 -9.82
CA LYS A 145 -17.14 3.43 -9.36
C LYS A 145 -17.32 3.29 -7.85
N SER A 146 -16.46 2.53 -7.20
CA SER A 146 -16.51 2.30 -5.76
C SER A 146 -15.78 3.39 -4.96
N TYR A 147 -14.94 4.19 -5.63
CA TYR A 147 -14.15 5.29 -5.06
C TYR A 147 -14.82 6.64 -5.28
#